data_AF-A0A7W4EJ26-F1
#
_entry.id   AF-A0A7W4EJ26-F1
#
_cell.length_a   1.000
_cell.length_b   1.000
_cell.length_c   1.000
_cell.angle_alpha   90.00
_cell.angle_beta   90.00
_cell.angle_gamma   90.00
#
_symmetry.space_group_name_H-M   'P 1'
#
loop_
_entity.id
_entity.type
_entity.pdbx_description
1 polymer ?
#
loop_
_entity_poly.entity_id
_entity_poly.type
_entity_poly.pdbx_seq_one_letter_code
_entity_poly.pdbx_strand_id
1 'polypeptide(L)'
;MEKLIKNKKVFYIIGAVLLGFYAGEDEKILNFPFRVNVLLYVGSLVITFGYFHFSNRKKAEYSFVMEFLSSLVIAFALFLMIRIGFLFYIKKAADKDVSIMRCPVYNFVSGRRNSVYFYFHNQRYSLGYRNHQQLDREDIIKNYEVELEYSRSVLDTYIIRRYRITPKK
;
A
#
# COMPACT_ATOMS: atom_id res chain seq x y z
N MET A 1 -28.87 16.18 6.40
CA MET A 1 -27.42 15.88 6.38
C MET A 1 -26.86 15.54 7.76
N GLU A 2 -27.36 16.11 8.87
CA GLU A 2 -26.93 15.78 10.25
C GLU A 2 -27.13 14.31 10.68
N LYS A 3 -28.12 13.60 10.10
CA LYS A 3 -28.40 12.21 10.48
C LYS A 3 -27.31 11.21 10.10
N LEU A 4 -26.47 11.51 9.10
CA LEU A 4 -25.43 10.57 8.63
C LEU A 4 -24.22 10.52 9.57
N ILE A 5 -23.92 11.63 10.26
CA ILE A 5 -22.75 11.76 11.15
C ILE A 5 -22.99 11.09 12.52
N LYS A 6 -24.25 10.93 12.96
CA LYS A 6 -24.58 10.31 14.26
C LYS A 6 -24.49 8.77 14.27
N ASN A 7 -24.45 8.11 13.12
CA ASN A 7 -24.52 6.66 13.09
C ASN A 7 -23.12 6.05 13.12
N LYS A 8 -22.56 5.88 14.34
CA LYS A 8 -21.26 5.23 14.58
C LYS A 8 -21.10 3.89 13.85
N LYS A 9 -22.20 3.19 13.57
CA LYS A 9 -22.24 1.95 12.77
C LYS A 9 -21.65 2.11 11.36
N VAL A 10 -21.83 3.27 10.71
CA VAL A 10 -21.28 3.53 9.37
C VAL A 10 -19.75 3.57 9.42
N PHE A 11 -19.16 4.17 10.46
CA PHE A 11 -17.71 4.18 10.66
C PHE A 11 -17.16 2.78 10.93
N TYR A 12 -17.88 1.94 11.67
CA TYR A 12 -17.49 0.54 11.87
C TYR A 12 -17.60 -0.28 10.59
N ILE A 13 -18.62 -0.05 9.76
CA ILE A 13 -18.75 -0.72 8.46
C ILE A 13 -17.63 -0.28 7.51
N ILE A 14 -17.35 1.02 7.42
CA ILE A 14 -16.23 1.54 6.64
C ILE A 14 -14.91 0.95 7.16
N GLY A 15 -14.68 0.97 8.48
CA GLY A 15 -13.49 0.38 9.11
C GLY A 15 -13.34 -1.12 8.85
N ALA A 16 -14.44 -1.90 8.91
CA ALA A 16 -14.45 -3.32 8.61
C ALA A 16 -14.17 -3.61 7.14
N VAL A 17 -14.71 -2.80 6.22
CA VAL A 17 -14.43 -2.87 4.79
C VAL A 17 -12.95 -2.55 4.52
N LEU A 18 -12.44 -1.47 5.11
CA LEU A 18 -11.03 -1.07 5.02
C LEU A 18 -10.09 -2.18 5.54
N LEU A 19 -10.44 -2.82 6.67
CA LEU A 19 -9.69 -3.95 7.25
C LEU A 19 -9.77 -5.22 6.39
N GLY A 20 -10.94 -5.53 5.83
CA GLY A 20 -11.12 -6.66 4.91
C GLY A 20 -10.29 -6.52 3.64
N PHE A 21 -10.18 -5.29 3.09
CA PHE A 21 -9.32 -5.01 1.94
C PHE A 21 -7.84 -5.10 2.28
N TYR A 22 -7.42 -4.63 3.46
CA TYR A 22 -6.04 -4.80 3.92
C TYR A 22 -5.65 -6.28 4.11
N ALA A 23 -6.61 -7.13 4.51
CA ALA A 23 -6.39 -8.55 4.73
C ALA A 23 -6.29 -9.39 3.44
N GLY A 24 -6.75 -8.87 2.28
CA GLY A 24 -6.86 -9.60 1.01
C GLY A 24 -5.71 -9.45 0.02
N GLU A 25 -4.57 -8.88 0.41
CA GLU A 25 -3.45 -8.62 -0.52
C GLU A 25 -2.58 -9.86 -0.80
N ASP A 26 -3.01 -10.72 -1.72
CA ASP A 26 -2.11 -11.70 -2.37
C ASP A 26 -1.30 -11.06 -3.52
N GLU A 27 -1.85 -10.05 -4.20
CA GLU A 27 -1.14 -9.31 -5.27
C GLU A 27 -0.46 -8.05 -4.73
N LYS A 28 0.87 -8.02 -4.81
CA LYS A 28 1.74 -6.90 -4.39
C LYS A 28 1.97 -5.92 -5.55
N ILE A 29 1.82 -4.63 -5.29
CA ILE A 29 2.14 -3.56 -6.24
C ILE A 29 3.56 -3.04 -5.97
N LEU A 30 4.39 -3.08 -7.00
CA LEU A 30 5.74 -2.53 -7.01
C LEU A 30 5.74 -1.13 -7.63
N ASN A 31 6.72 -0.32 -7.23
CA ASN A 31 7.00 1.03 -7.70
C ASN A 31 5.84 2.01 -7.53
N PHE A 32 5.00 1.83 -6.50
CA PHE A 32 3.93 2.79 -6.24
C PHE A 32 4.54 4.17 -5.89
N PRO A 33 4.24 5.23 -6.65
CA PRO A 33 4.89 6.53 -6.45
C PRO A 33 4.49 7.15 -5.11
N PHE A 34 5.46 7.29 -4.19
CA PHE A 34 5.27 7.91 -2.88
C PHE A 34 4.62 9.30 -2.97
N ARG A 35 4.98 10.08 -3.99
CA ARG A 35 4.43 11.42 -4.26
C ARG A 35 2.91 11.40 -4.43
N VAL A 36 2.34 10.35 -5.03
CA VAL A 36 0.88 10.23 -5.19
C VAL A 36 0.21 10.05 -3.83
N ASN A 37 0.79 9.24 -2.93
CA ASN A 37 0.26 9.12 -1.57
C ASN A 37 0.29 10.47 -0.82
N VAL A 38 1.39 11.21 -0.93
CA VAL A 38 1.50 12.54 -0.31
C VAL A 38 0.47 13.50 -0.89
N LEU A 39 0.32 13.56 -2.21
CA LEU A 39 -0.66 14.44 -2.87
C LEU A 39 -2.10 14.09 -2.47
N LEU A 40 -2.45 12.81 -2.44
CA LEU A 40 -3.80 12.38 -2.03
C LEU A 40 -4.08 12.74 -0.57
N TYR A 41 -3.11 12.55 0.33
CA TYR A 41 -3.27 12.90 1.73
C TYR A 41 -3.37 14.41 1.94
N VAL A 42 -2.43 15.18 1.38
CA VAL A 42 -2.40 16.65 1.50
C VAL A 42 -3.65 17.26 0.88
N GLY A 43 -4.08 16.78 -0.30
CA GLY A 43 -5.33 17.24 -0.92
C GLY A 43 -6.55 16.98 -0.03
N SER A 44 -6.65 15.78 0.55
CA SER A 44 -7.73 15.46 1.50
C SER A 44 -7.70 16.35 2.74
N LEU A 45 -6.49 16.68 3.23
CA LEU A 45 -6.31 17.57 4.37
C LEU A 45 -6.71 19.01 4.06
N VAL A 46 -6.28 19.56 2.94
CA VAL A 46 -6.63 20.92 2.51
C VAL A 46 -8.14 21.07 2.35
N ILE A 47 -8.81 20.09 1.72
CA ILE A 47 -10.26 20.11 1.52
C ILE A 47 -11.00 20.07 2.85
N THR A 48 -10.67 19.11 3.72
CA THR A 48 -11.35 18.95 5.02
C THR A 48 -11.09 20.11 5.96
N PHE A 49 -9.85 20.60 6.01
CA PHE A 49 -9.47 21.75 6.81
C PHE A 49 -10.13 23.04 6.32
N GLY A 50 -10.08 23.30 5.00
CA GLY A 50 -10.77 24.44 4.41
C GLY A 50 -12.27 24.41 4.71
N TYR A 51 -12.91 23.25 4.55
CA TYR A 51 -14.33 23.08 4.85
C TYR A 51 -14.68 23.44 6.30
N PHE A 52 -13.95 22.89 7.28
CA PHE A 52 -14.23 23.18 8.70
C PHE A 52 -13.91 24.63 9.06
N HIS A 53 -12.74 25.12 8.64
CA HIS A 53 -12.32 26.48 8.93
C HIS A 53 -13.35 27.50 8.42
N PHE A 54 -13.80 27.39 7.17
CA PHE A 54 -14.78 28.33 6.63
C PHE A 54 -16.18 28.18 7.24
N SER A 55 -16.57 26.95 7.59
CA SER A 55 -17.92 26.65 8.10
C SER A 55 -18.12 27.02 9.56
N ASN A 56 -17.06 27.00 10.37
CA ASN A 56 -17.15 27.16 11.82
C ASN A 56 -16.46 28.41 12.36
N ARG A 57 -15.64 29.13 11.59
CA ARG A 57 -14.89 30.33 12.05
C ARG A 57 -15.72 31.44 12.71
N LYS A 58 -17.04 31.47 12.47
CA LYS A 58 -17.95 32.46 13.07
C LYS A 58 -18.66 31.97 14.34
N LYS A 59 -18.42 30.72 14.76
CA LYS A 59 -19.05 30.12 15.96
C LYS A 59 -18.29 30.57 17.20
N ALA A 60 -19.03 30.85 18.28
CA ALA A 60 -18.44 31.29 19.55
C ALA A 60 -17.50 30.26 20.19
N GLU A 61 -17.72 28.98 19.94
CA GLU A 61 -16.91 27.84 20.45
C GLU A 61 -15.76 27.47 19.51
N TYR A 62 -15.42 28.31 18.54
CA TYR A 62 -14.39 28.01 17.55
C TYR A 62 -13.02 27.78 18.20
N SER A 63 -12.41 26.63 17.91
CA SER A 63 -11.02 26.34 18.26
C SER A 63 -10.28 25.82 17.04
N PHE A 64 -9.35 26.63 16.55
CA PHE A 64 -8.49 26.27 15.42
C PHE A 64 -7.78 24.94 15.62
N VAL A 65 -7.26 24.70 16.83
CA VAL A 65 -6.52 23.48 17.18
C VAL A 65 -7.41 22.25 17.08
N MET A 66 -8.63 22.32 17.64
CA MET A 66 -9.57 21.20 17.61
C MET A 66 -10.02 20.88 16.18
N GLU A 67 -10.19 21.89 15.34
CA GLU A 67 -10.52 21.69 13.93
C GLU A 67 -9.38 21.08 13.15
N PHE A 68 -8.16 21.58 13.32
CA PHE A 68 -6.99 21.02 12.67
C PHE A 68 -6.81 19.54 13.01
N LEU A 69 -6.93 19.18 14.29
CA LEU A 69 -6.88 17.79 14.74
C LEU A 69 -8.02 16.95 14.14
N SER A 70 -9.24 17.48 14.10
CA SER A 70 -10.40 16.80 13.49
C SER A 70 -10.19 16.58 11.98
N SER A 71 -9.67 17.59 11.28
CA SER A 71 -9.32 17.52 9.86
C SER A 71 -8.25 16.47 9.59
N LEU A 72 -7.21 16.36 10.43
CA LEU A 72 -6.17 15.34 10.28
C LEU A 72 -6.76 13.93 10.29
N VAL A 73 -7.64 13.63 11.24
CA VAL A 73 -8.27 12.30 11.38
C VAL A 73 -9.17 12.01 10.18
N ILE A 74 -10.00 12.97 9.77
CA ILE A 74 -10.93 12.78 8.66
C ILE A 74 -10.18 12.68 7.33
N ALA A 75 -9.17 13.53 7.12
CA ALA A 75 -8.32 13.49 5.94
C ALA A 75 -7.57 12.16 5.82
N PHE A 76 -7.09 11.61 6.94
CA PHE A 76 -6.46 10.30 6.96
C PHE A 76 -7.43 9.19 6.55
N ALA A 77 -8.66 9.21 7.07
CA ALA A 77 -9.69 8.24 6.69
C ALA A 77 -10.07 8.34 5.19
N LEU A 78 -10.25 9.57 4.68
CA LEU A 78 -10.52 9.80 3.26
C LEU A 78 -9.35 9.35 2.38
N PHE A 79 -8.13 9.66 2.79
CA PHE A 79 -6.93 9.21 2.11
C PHE A 79 -6.88 7.68 2.00
N LEU A 80 -7.17 6.94 3.08
CA LEU A 80 -7.20 5.48 3.04
C LEU A 80 -8.25 4.94 2.07
N MET A 81 -9.47 5.52 2.09
CA MET A 81 -10.55 5.16 1.17
C MET A 81 -10.15 5.38 -0.30
N ILE A 82 -9.62 6.57 -0.61
CA ILE A 82 -9.17 6.92 -1.96
C ILE A 82 -8.02 6.01 -2.38
N ARG A 83 -7.06 5.78 -1.49
CA ARG A 83 -5.91 4.89 -1.74
C ARG A 83 -6.37 3.49 -2.10
N ILE A 84 -7.33 2.91 -1.37
CA ILE A 84 -7.86 1.57 -1.69
C ILE A 84 -8.53 1.55 -3.06
N GLY A 85 -9.37 2.53 -3.38
CA GLY A 85 -9.98 2.66 -4.71
C GLY A 85 -8.92 2.76 -5.81
N PHE A 86 -7.84 3.49 -5.54
CA PHE A 86 -6.73 3.67 -6.46
C PHE A 86 -5.91 2.39 -6.66
N LEU A 87 -5.65 1.61 -5.59
CA LEU A 87 -5.01 0.31 -5.68
C LEU A 87 -5.85 -0.68 -6.51
N PHE A 88 -7.17 -0.67 -6.34
CA PHE A 88 -8.08 -1.47 -7.16
C PHE A 88 -8.03 -1.05 -8.63
N TYR A 89 -8.02 0.25 -8.91
CA TYR A 89 -7.89 0.77 -10.26
C TYR A 89 -6.59 0.31 -10.93
N ILE A 90 -5.45 0.41 -10.23
CA ILE A 90 -4.15 -0.10 -10.72
C ILE A 90 -4.24 -1.59 -11.06
N LYS A 91 -4.82 -2.40 -10.17
CA LYS A 91 -5.03 -3.84 -10.38
C LYS A 91 -5.87 -4.15 -11.61
N LYS A 92 -6.96 -3.40 -11.79
CA LYS A 92 -7.86 -3.56 -12.94
C LYS A 92 -7.25 -3.06 -14.25
N ALA A 93 -6.44 -2.00 -14.20
CA ALA A 93 -5.82 -1.37 -15.36
C ALA A 93 -4.51 -2.05 -15.79
N ALA A 94 -4.02 -3.03 -15.03
CA ALA A 94 -2.81 -3.74 -15.40
C ALA A 94 -2.98 -4.51 -16.71
N ASP A 95 -1.91 -4.50 -17.51
CA ASP A 95 -1.86 -5.21 -18.78
C ASP A 95 -2.15 -6.70 -18.58
N LYS A 96 -2.80 -7.30 -19.58
CA LYS A 96 -3.02 -8.76 -19.60
C LYS A 96 -1.73 -9.53 -19.84
N ASP A 97 -0.75 -8.88 -20.48
CA ASP A 97 0.54 -9.47 -20.77
C ASP A 97 1.35 -9.61 -19.47
N VAL A 98 1.88 -10.82 -19.28
CA VAL A 98 2.69 -11.17 -18.11
C VAL A 98 4.13 -11.25 -18.56
N SER A 99 4.98 -10.45 -17.92
CA SER A 99 6.43 -10.51 -18.06
C SER A 99 7.01 -11.35 -16.94
N ILE A 100 8.08 -12.08 -17.25
CA ILE A 100 8.84 -12.86 -16.27
C ILE A 100 10.21 -12.22 -16.11
N MET A 101 10.58 -11.89 -14.87
CA MET A 101 11.91 -11.38 -14.54
C MET A 101 12.51 -12.19 -13.40
N ARG A 102 13.78 -12.55 -13.58
CA ARG A 102 14.58 -13.24 -12.57
C ARG A 102 15.54 -12.24 -11.94
N CYS A 103 15.37 -12.02 -10.64
CA CYS A 103 16.14 -11.07 -9.88
C CYS A 103 17.06 -11.83 -8.91
N PRO A 104 18.38 -11.59 -8.92
CA PRO A 104 19.26 -12.22 -7.96
C PRO A 104 18.90 -11.78 -6.53
N VAL A 105 18.95 -12.73 -5.60
CA VAL A 105 18.83 -12.42 -4.17
C VAL A 105 20.12 -11.73 -3.73
N TYR A 106 20.01 -10.51 -3.20
CA TYR A 106 21.18 -9.80 -2.65
C TYR A 106 21.30 -9.95 -1.14
N ASN A 107 20.19 -10.25 -0.45
CA ASN A 107 20.19 -10.47 0.99
C ASN A 107 19.09 -11.42 1.43
N PHE A 108 19.33 -12.11 2.54
CA PHE A 108 18.38 -12.96 3.23
C PHE A 108 18.42 -12.66 4.73
N VAL A 109 17.25 -12.50 5.33
CA VAL A 109 17.09 -12.28 6.78
C VAL A 109 16.21 -13.39 7.35
N SER A 110 16.79 -14.14 8.29
CA SER A 110 16.09 -15.15 9.07
C SER A 110 15.42 -14.51 10.29
N GLY A 111 14.23 -14.97 10.67
CA GLY A 111 13.48 -14.47 11.81
C GLY A 111 12.15 -15.19 11.99
N ARG A 112 11.16 -14.56 12.64
CA ARG A 112 9.80 -15.15 12.74
C ARG A 112 9.16 -15.39 11.36
N ARG A 113 9.51 -14.57 10.37
CA ARG A 113 9.19 -14.74 8.96
C ARG A 113 10.44 -14.45 8.15
N ASN A 114 10.93 -15.45 7.43
CA ASN A 114 12.14 -15.25 6.63
C ASN A 114 11.82 -14.36 5.44
N SER A 115 12.77 -13.52 5.06
CA SER A 115 12.62 -12.57 3.95
C SER A 115 13.85 -12.60 3.05
N VAL A 116 13.60 -12.68 1.75
CA VAL A 116 14.62 -12.47 0.71
C VAL A 116 14.50 -11.07 0.15
N TYR A 117 15.62 -10.45 -0.15
CA TYR A 117 15.69 -9.13 -0.71
C TYR A 117 16.34 -9.18 -2.10
N PHE A 118 15.77 -8.43 -3.03
CA PHE A 118 16.18 -8.37 -4.43
C PHE A 118 15.99 -6.95 -4.96
N TYR A 119 16.61 -6.68 -6.12
CA TYR A 119 16.39 -5.45 -6.86
C TYR A 119 15.44 -5.71 -8.03
N PHE A 120 14.47 -4.82 -8.22
CA PHE A 120 13.58 -4.79 -9.37
C PHE A 120 13.51 -3.36 -9.89
N HIS A 121 13.85 -3.15 -11.17
CA HIS A 121 14.01 -1.81 -11.77
C HIS A 121 14.78 -0.82 -10.86
N ASN A 122 15.97 -1.23 -10.38
CA ASN A 122 16.85 -0.45 -9.50
C ASN A 122 16.27 -0.06 -8.12
N GLN A 123 15.15 -0.64 -7.72
CA GLN A 123 14.54 -0.43 -6.41
C GLN A 123 14.62 -1.70 -5.57
N ARG A 124 14.76 -1.52 -4.25
CA ARG A 124 14.89 -2.62 -3.29
C ARG A 124 13.51 -3.12 -2.87
N TYR A 125 13.34 -4.44 -2.92
CA TYR A 125 12.13 -5.11 -2.46
C TYR A 125 12.46 -6.30 -1.58
N SER A 126 11.46 -6.73 -0.81
CA SER A 126 11.54 -7.93 0.01
C SER A 126 10.32 -8.80 -0.18
N LEU A 127 10.53 -10.11 -0.27
CA LEU A 127 9.47 -11.11 -0.31
C LEU A 127 9.64 -12.11 0.83
N GLY A 128 8.52 -12.59 1.35
CA GLY A 128 8.53 -13.66 2.32
C GLY A 128 9.05 -14.94 1.69
N TYR A 129 9.92 -15.64 2.40
CA TYR A 129 10.45 -16.94 1.98
C TYR A 129 10.19 -17.96 3.08
N ARG A 130 9.84 -19.19 2.71
CA ARG A 130 9.82 -20.31 3.66
C ARG A 130 11.04 -21.18 3.37
N ASN A 131 12.06 -21.03 4.21
CA ASN A 131 13.28 -21.82 4.12
C ASN A 131 13.07 -23.19 4.76
N HIS A 132 12.29 -24.06 4.11
CA HIS A 132 11.97 -25.39 4.62
C HIS A 132 13.22 -26.29 4.73
N GLN A 133 14.22 -26.04 3.88
CA GLN A 133 15.46 -26.80 3.81
C GLN A 133 16.52 -26.31 4.80
N GLN A 134 16.22 -25.28 5.61
CA GLN A 134 17.16 -24.67 6.56
C GLN A 134 18.50 -24.24 5.94
N LEU A 135 18.46 -23.81 4.67
CA LEU A 135 19.64 -23.34 3.96
C LEU A 135 20.28 -22.14 4.64
N ASP A 136 21.60 -22.07 4.58
CA ASP A 136 22.32 -20.93 5.09
C ASP A 136 22.08 -19.68 4.24
N ARG A 137 22.26 -18.52 4.87
CA ARG A 137 22.09 -17.21 4.23
C ARG A 137 22.91 -17.10 2.95
N GLU A 138 24.16 -17.56 3.00
CA GLU A 138 25.08 -17.49 1.87
C GLU A 138 24.61 -18.35 0.70
N ASP A 139 24.10 -19.56 0.97
CA ASP A 139 23.60 -20.46 -0.06
C ASP A 139 22.39 -19.88 -0.76
N ILE A 140 21.48 -19.24 -0.03
CA ILE A 140 20.32 -18.56 -0.61
C ILE A 140 20.77 -17.43 -1.52
N ILE A 141 21.70 -16.58 -1.08
CA ILE A 141 22.19 -15.43 -1.88
C ILE A 141 22.94 -15.92 -3.14
N LYS A 142 23.79 -16.94 -2.98
CA LYS A 142 24.64 -17.46 -4.06
C LYS A 142 23.85 -18.28 -5.07
N ASN A 143 22.91 -19.11 -4.62
CA ASN A 143 22.30 -20.16 -5.45
C ASN A 143 20.83 -19.94 -5.77
N TYR A 144 20.15 -18.92 -5.22
CA TYR A 144 18.74 -18.66 -5.50
C TYR A 144 18.48 -17.31 -6.16
N GLU A 145 17.39 -17.26 -6.92
CA GLU A 145 16.84 -16.08 -7.56
C GLU A 145 15.34 -15.95 -7.28
N VAL A 146 14.85 -14.71 -7.33
CA VAL A 146 13.44 -14.39 -7.24
C VAL A 146 12.90 -14.31 -8.66
N GLU A 147 12.07 -15.28 -9.04
CA GLU A 147 11.30 -15.25 -10.27
C GLU A 147 9.98 -14.50 -10.01
N LEU A 148 9.75 -13.43 -10.76
CA LEU A 148 8.57 -12.58 -10.68
C LEU A 148 7.79 -12.69 -11.98
N GLU A 149 6.53 -13.12 -11.88
CA GLU A 149 5.53 -12.94 -12.92
C GLU A 149 4.78 -11.63 -12.62
N TYR A 150 4.94 -10.64 -13.49
CA TYR A 150 4.38 -9.31 -13.26
C TYR A 150 3.75 -8.72 -14.52
N SER A 151 2.77 -7.85 -14.30
CA SER A 151 2.13 -7.04 -15.35
C SER A 151 2.44 -5.57 -15.11
N ARG A 152 2.69 -4.81 -16.17
CA ARG A 152 2.80 -3.36 -16.06
C ARG A 152 1.40 -2.76 -15.86
N SER A 153 1.32 -1.65 -15.15
CA SER A 153 0.10 -0.88 -14.97
C SER A 153 0.39 0.62 -15.07
N VAL A 154 -0.63 1.43 -14.83
CA VAL A 154 -0.58 2.90 -14.85
C VAL A 154 0.45 3.44 -13.85
N LEU A 155 0.89 4.69 -14.08
CA LEU A 155 1.86 5.38 -13.24
C LEU A 155 3.20 4.65 -13.06
N ASP A 156 3.62 3.87 -14.06
CA ASP A 156 4.86 3.09 -14.03
C ASP A 156 4.90 2.09 -12.85
N THR A 157 3.73 1.62 -12.44
CA THR A 157 3.58 0.59 -11.41
C THR A 157 3.59 -0.80 -12.02
N TYR A 158 3.96 -1.79 -11.22
CA TYR A 158 3.98 -3.19 -11.65
C TYR A 158 3.23 -4.04 -10.65
N ILE A 159 2.46 -5.01 -11.13
CA ILE A 159 1.64 -5.89 -10.31
C ILE A 159 2.24 -7.27 -10.35
N ILE A 160 2.70 -7.76 -9.21
CA ILE A 160 3.14 -9.14 -9.07
C ILE A 160 1.90 -10.03 -9.09
N ARG A 161 1.78 -10.86 -10.12
CA ARG A 161 0.77 -11.91 -10.23
C ARG A 161 1.20 -13.16 -9.46
N ARG A 162 2.48 -13.49 -9.59
CA ARG A 162 3.09 -14.63 -8.90
C ARG A 162 4.55 -14.35 -8.64
N TYR A 163 5.08 -14.90 -7.56
CA TYR A 163 6.51 -14.96 -7.35
C TYR A 163 6.91 -16.35 -6.86
N ARG A 164 8.15 -16.74 -7.18
CA ARG A 164 8.78 -17.94 -6.66
C ARG A 164 10.24 -17.64 -6.36
N ILE A 165 10.79 -18.36 -5.39
CA ILE A 165 12.21 -18.33 -5.08
C ILE A 165 12.76 -19.66 -5.56
N THR A 166 13.57 -19.63 -6.60
CA THR A 166 14.03 -20.81 -7.33
C THR A 166 15.54 -20.88 -7.33
N PRO A 167 16.13 -22.08 -7.41
CA PRO A 167 17.56 -22.21 -7.67
C PRO A 167 17.92 -21.53 -8.99
N LYS A 168 19.09 -20.87 -9.04
CA LYS A 168 19.67 -20.34 -10.27
C LYS A 168 19.94 -21.48 -11.23
N LYS A 169 19.60 -21.28 -12.50
CA LYS A 169 19.96 -22.20 -13.57
C LYS A 169 21.38 -21.95 -14.05
#